data_AF-A0A2H4XTL0-F1
#
_entry.id   AF-A0A2H4XTL0-F1
#
_cell.length_a   1.000
_cell.length_b   1.000
_cell.length_c   1.000
_cell.angle_alpha   90.00
_cell.angle_beta   90.00
_cell.angle_gamma   90.00
#
_symmetry.space_group_name_H-M   'P 1'
#
loop_
_entity.id
_entity.type
_entity.pdbx_description
1 polymer ?
#
loop_
_entity_poly.entity_id
_entity_poly.type
_entity_poly.pdbx_seq_one_letter_code
_entity_poly.pdbx_strand_id
1 'polypeptide(L)'
;LPAVYIVVCITGFIGNSVAIWMFIFHMKPWSSISVYMFNLALADFLYILSLPALIFYYFNKTDWVFGDVMCKLQRFIFHVNLYGSILFLTCISVHRYTGVVHPLKSLGRLKKKNSIYISTLVWFIVIAGISPILFFSSTGVRKNKTVTCFDTSSDEYLRSYFIYSMCTTVFGFCIPFILILGCYGLIVKALIYKDMNNAPLRKKSIYLVIIVLTVFAVSYLPFHVMKNLNLRARLDFQSPEMCVFNDR
;
A
#
# COMPACT_ATOMS: atom_id res chain seq x y z
N LEU A 1 -12.47 -15.51 -0.50
CA LEU A 1 -12.34 -14.03 -0.43
C LEU A 1 -12.89 -13.45 0.87
N PRO A 2 -14.20 -13.55 1.20
CA PRO A 2 -14.75 -12.90 2.40
C PRO A 2 -14.09 -13.37 3.71
N ALA A 3 -13.76 -14.66 3.84
CA ALA A 3 -13.04 -15.20 4.99
C ALA A 3 -11.68 -14.51 5.25
N VAL A 4 -10.93 -14.20 4.17
CA VAL A 4 -9.64 -13.48 4.29
C VAL A 4 -9.87 -12.06 4.79
N TYR A 5 -10.85 -11.34 4.24
CA TYR A 5 -11.17 -9.99 4.70
C TYR A 5 -11.66 -9.96 6.14
N ILE A 6 -12.42 -10.95 6.60
CA ILE A 6 -12.84 -11.06 8.02
C ILE A 6 -11.61 -11.24 8.92
N VAL A 7 -10.72 -12.17 8.59
CA VAL A 7 -9.49 -12.40 9.37
C VAL A 7 -8.64 -11.14 9.40
N VAL A 8 -8.43 -10.48 8.26
CA VAL A 8 -7.67 -9.22 8.18
C VAL A 8 -8.36 -8.10 8.97
N CYS A 9 -9.68 -8.01 8.92
CA CYS A 9 -10.44 -7.01 9.65
C CYS A 9 -10.26 -7.19 11.16
N ILE A 10 -10.43 -8.41 11.69
CA ILE A 10 -10.33 -8.69 13.13
C ILE A 10 -8.88 -8.50 13.60
N THR A 11 -7.94 -9.20 12.97
CA THR A 11 -6.52 -9.16 13.39
C THR A 11 -5.92 -7.77 13.19
N GLY A 12 -6.25 -7.13 12.07
CA GLY A 12 -5.82 -5.78 11.76
C GLY A 12 -6.41 -4.75 12.72
N PHE A 13 -7.70 -4.84 13.05
CA PHE A 13 -8.34 -3.90 13.97
C PHE A 13 -7.70 -3.97 15.35
N ILE A 14 -7.54 -5.17 15.89
CA ILE A 14 -6.89 -5.39 17.20
C ILE A 14 -5.44 -4.88 17.16
N GLY A 15 -4.66 -5.34 16.18
CA GLY A 15 -3.23 -5.03 16.09
C GLY A 15 -2.95 -3.53 15.92
N ASN A 16 -3.64 -2.88 14.98
CA ASN A 16 -3.43 -1.46 14.71
C ASN A 16 -4.01 -0.56 15.80
N SER A 17 -5.15 -0.93 16.42
CA SER A 17 -5.67 -0.18 17.58
C SER A 17 -4.70 -0.21 18.74
N VAL A 18 -4.15 -1.38 19.08
CA VAL A 18 -3.15 -1.52 20.14
C VAL A 18 -1.89 -0.73 19.78
N ALA A 19 -1.42 -0.78 18.53
CA ALA A 19 -0.24 -0.03 18.09
C ALA A 19 -0.45 1.49 18.23
N ILE A 20 -1.57 2.02 17.75
CA ILE A 20 -1.94 3.44 17.85
C ILE A 20 -2.03 3.86 19.32
N TRP A 21 -2.70 3.06 20.16
CA TRP A 21 -2.81 3.30 21.60
C TRP A 21 -1.42 3.34 22.27
N MET A 22 -0.55 2.38 21.98
CA MET A 22 0.84 2.36 22.49
C MET A 22 1.63 3.61 22.08
N PHE A 23 1.51 4.05 20.83
CA PHE A 23 2.20 5.26 20.37
C PHE A 23 1.72 6.53 21.10
N ILE A 24 0.41 6.66 21.32
CA ILE A 24 -0.18 7.87 21.92
C ILE A 24 0.08 7.94 23.44
N PHE A 25 -0.10 6.82 24.14
CA PHE A 25 -0.12 6.80 25.61
C PHE A 25 1.18 6.30 26.24
N HIS A 26 1.93 5.42 25.57
CA HIS A 26 3.07 4.73 26.18
C HIS A 26 4.44 5.06 25.55
N MET A 27 4.48 5.72 24.39
CA MET A 27 5.73 6.09 23.74
C MET A 27 5.88 7.61 23.72
N LYS A 28 6.58 8.20 24.70
CA LYS A 28 7.01 9.61 24.66
C LYS A 28 8.44 9.72 25.21
N PRO A 29 9.36 10.45 24.54
CA PRO A 29 9.20 11.18 23.27
C PRO A 29 9.26 10.27 22.03
N TRP A 30 8.63 10.70 20.93
CA TRP A 30 8.66 9.97 19.66
C TRP A 30 10.00 10.12 18.96
N SER A 31 10.59 8.98 18.58
CA SER A 31 11.71 8.94 17.64
C SER A 31 11.22 9.18 16.21
N SER A 32 12.15 9.53 15.31
CA SER A 32 11.87 9.74 13.88
C SER A 32 11.24 8.53 13.20
N ILE A 33 11.69 7.31 13.55
CA ILE A 33 11.08 6.08 13.03
C ILE A 33 9.69 5.80 13.64
N SER A 34 9.44 6.20 14.89
CA SER A 34 8.11 6.10 15.51
C SER A 34 7.08 6.92 14.75
N VAL A 35 7.47 8.08 14.19
CA VAL A 35 6.58 8.89 13.35
C VAL A 35 6.13 8.11 12.11
N TYR A 36 7.05 7.45 11.39
CA TYR A 36 6.69 6.66 10.21
C TYR A 36 5.84 5.43 10.56
N MET A 37 6.20 4.72 11.63
CA MET A 37 5.44 3.55 12.10
C MET A 37 4.02 3.92 12.54
N PHE A 38 3.84 5.07 13.19
CA PHE A 38 2.51 5.57 13.55
C PHE A 38 1.67 5.89 12.31
N ASN A 39 2.25 6.55 11.30
CA ASN A 39 1.52 6.84 10.06
C ASN A 39 1.16 5.58 9.28
N LEU A 40 2.04 4.57 9.28
CA LEU A 40 1.74 3.25 8.72
C LEU A 40 0.54 2.59 9.45
N ALA A 41 0.57 2.55 10.79
CA ALA A 41 -0.54 2.01 11.58
C ALA A 41 -1.85 2.79 11.36
N LEU A 42 -1.78 4.11 11.20
CA LEU A 42 -2.93 4.94 10.88
C LEU A 42 -3.49 4.61 9.49
N ALA A 43 -2.64 4.47 8.47
CA ALA A 43 -3.06 4.11 7.12
C ALA A 43 -3.73 2.73 7.10
N ASP A 44 -3.15 1.74 7.81
CA ASP A 44 -3.71 0.40 7.94
C ASP A 44 -5.06 0.42 8.67
N PHE A 45 -5.15 1.16 9.77
CA PHE A 45 -6.39 1.28 10.53
C PHE A 45 -7.53 1.89 9.70
N LEU A 46 -7.26 2.96 8.94
CA LEU A 46 -8.26 3.57 8.06
C LEU A 46 -8.78 2.60 6.98
N TYR A 47 -7.90 1.77 6.41
CA TYR A 47 -8.33 0.74 5.48
C TYR A 47 -9.17 -0.35 6.15
N ILE A 48 -8.77 -0.80 7.34
CA ILE A 48 -9.51 -1.82 8.10
C ILE A 48 -10.94 -1.35 8.41
N LEU A 49 -11.14 -0.07 8.75
CA LEU A 49 -12.47 0.50 8.97
C LEU A 49 -13.38 0.43 7.74
N SER A 50 -12.81 0.39 6.53
CA SER A 50 -13.57 0.23 5.29
C SER A 50 -13.95 -1.22 4.96
N LEU A 51 -13.23 -2.21 5.53
CA LEU A 51 -13.41 -3.63 5.21
C LEU A 51 -14.82 -4.18 5.45
N PRO A 52 -15.59 -3.77 6.48
CA PRO A 52 -16.95 -4.29 6.68
C PRO A 52 -17.86 -4.08 5.46
N ALA A 53 -17.76 -2.95 4.76
CA ALA A 53 -18.54 -2.69 3.55
C ALA A 53 -18.16 -3.66 2.43
N LEU A 54 -16.86 -3.93 2.27
CA LEU A 54 -16.35 -4.89 1.29
C LEU A 54 -16.73 -6.35 1.64
N ILE A 55 -16.68 -6.72 2.92
CA ILE A 55 -17.12 -8.03 3.41
C ILE A 55 -18.60 -8.22 3.10
N PHE A 56 -19.44 -7.24 3.43
CA PHE A 56 -20.86 -7.27 3.13
C PHE A 56 -21.12 -7.42 1.63
N TYR A 57 -20.41 -6.66 0.78
CA TYR A 57 -20.51 -6.77 -0.68
C TYR A 57 -20.24 -8.19 -1.19
N TYR A 58 -19.22 -8.89 -0.67
CA TYR A 58 -18.95 -10.27 -1.07
C TYR A 58 -20.00 -11.26 -0.56
N PHE A 59 -20.57 -11.06 0.63
CA PHE A 59 -21.70 -11.88 1.10
C PHE A 59 -22.99 -11.61 0.31
N ASN A 60 -23.20 -10.36 -0.10
CA ASN A 60 -24.33 -9.95 -0.92
C ASN A 60 -24.12 -10.28 -2.41
N LYS A 61 -23.47 -11.42 -2.72
CA LYS A 61 -23.24 -11.93 -4.08
C LYS A 61 -22.63 -10.89 -5.04
N THR A 62 -21.75 -10.03 -4.54
CA THR A 62 -21.13 -8.93 -5.31
C THR A 62 -22.14 -7.91 -5.85
N ASP A 63 -23.20 -7.63 -5.07
CA ASP A 63 -24.15 -6.55 -5.29
C ASP A 63 -23.91 -5.40 -4.30
N TRP A 64 -23.46 -4.26 -4.83
CA TRP A 64 -23.01 -3.08 -4.07
C TRP A 64 -24.17 -2.13 -3.80
N VAL A 65 -24.60 -2.08 -2.54
CA VAL A 65 -25.79 -1.32 -2.10
C VAL A 65 -25.48 0.04 -1.47
N PHE A 66 -24.21 0.38 -1.25
CA PHE A 66 -23.80 1.60 -0.54
C PHE A 66 -23.71 2.84 -1.44
N GLY A 67 -24.09 2.72 -2.71
CA GLY A 67 -24.05 3.81 -3.68
C GLY A 67 -22.66 4.12 -4.24
N ASP A 68 -22.64 4.98 -5.25
CA ASP A 68 -21.44 5.28 -6.05
C ASP A 68 -20.34 5.97 -5.26
N VAL A 69 -20.70 6.94 -4.41
CA VAL A 69 -19.75 7.70 -3.58
C VAL A 69 -18.97 6.76 -2.65
N MET A 70 -19.65 5.81 -2.00
CA MET A 70 -18.98 4.85 -1.12
C MET A 70 -18.12 3.86 -1.90
N CYS A 71 -18.50 3.48 -3.13
CA CYS A 71 -17.66 2.66 -3.99
C CYS A 71 -16.34 3.37 -4.31
N LYS A 72 -16.42 4.62 -4.78
CA LYS A 72 -15.25 5.47 -5.06
C LYS A 72 -14.36 5.61 -3.83
N LEU A 73 -14.95 5.90 -2.67
CA LEU A 73 -14.21 6.05 -1.41
C LEU A 73 -13.54 4.73 -0.98
N GLN A 74 -14.23 3.60 -1.11
CA GLN A 74 -13.70 2.27 -0.81
C GLN A 74 -12.45 1.95 -1.64
N ARG A 75 -12.49 2.24 -2.96
CA ARG A 75 -11.36 2.03 -3.86
C ARG A 75 -10.22 3.01 -3.61
N PHE A 76 -10.55 4.26 -3.28
CA PHE A 76 -9.59 5.29 -2.95
C PHE A 76 -8.82 4.95 -1.67
N ILE A 77 -9.52 4.62 -0.57
CA ILE A 77 -8.89 4.25 0.71
C ILE A 77 -7.96 3.04 0.55
N PHE A 78 -8.37 2.02 -0.21
CA PHE A 78 -7.53 0.85 -0.49
C PHE A 78 -6.21 1.25 -1.17
N HIS A 79 -6.26 2.07 -2.22
CA HIS A 79 -5.06 2.49 -2.93
C HIS A 79 -4.21 3.46 -2.11
N VAL A 80 -4.82 4.35 -1.33
CA VAL A 80 -4.10 5.24 -0.40
C VAL A 80 -3.35 4.42 0.66
N ASN A 81 -3.99 3.40 1.23
CA ASN A 81 -3.33 2.48 2.15
C ASN A 81 -2.17 1.73 1.46
N LEU A 82 -2.42 1.12 0.30
CA LEU A 82 -1.40 0.36 -0.44
C LEU A 82 -0.13 1.19 -0.70
N TYR A 83 -0.27 2.35 -1.32
CA TYR A 83 0.88 3.18 -1.69
C TYR A 83 1.46 3.96 -0.50
N GLY A 84 0.60 4.37 0.45
CA GLY A 84 1.05 4.95 1.72
C GLY A 84 1.94 3.99 2.48
N SER A 85 1.52 2.74 2.65
CA SER A 85 2.28 1.71 3.35
C SER A 85 3.62 1.42 2.66
N ILE A 86 3.66 1.32 1.33
CA ILE A 86 4.91 1.17 0.57
C ILE A 86 5.88 2.35 0.82
N LEU A 87 5.40 3.59 0.76
CA LEU A 87 6.24 4.77 0.97
C LEU A 87 6.69 4.93 2.42
N PHE A 88 5.84 4.62 3.41
CA PHE A 88 6.25 4.61 4.82
C PHE A 88 7.27 3.52 5.12
N LEU A 89 7.11 2.32 4.56
CA LEU A 89 8.13 1.26 4.63
C LEU A 89 9.44 1.71 3.99
N THR A 90 9.40 2.40 2.86
CA THR A 90 10.59 2.99 2.23
C THR A 90 11.27 4.01 3.14
N CYS A 91 10.50 4.90 3.77
CA CYS A 91 11.01 5.87 4.73
C CYS A 91 11.67 5.19 5.95
N ILE A 92 11.06 4.12 6.45
CA ILE A 92 11.60 3.30 7.55
C ILE A 92 12.92 2.63 7.11
N SER A 93 12.98 2.05 5.92
CA SER A 93 14.17 1.43 5.34
C SER A 93 15.33 2.41 5.17
N VAL A 94 15.07 3.59 4.60
CA VAL A 94 16.06 4.66 4.41
C VAL A 94 16.55 5.21 5.76
N HIS A 95 15.63 5.37 6.73
CA HIS A 95 15.99 5.78 8.09
C HIS A 95 16.94 4.76 8.73
N ARG A 96 16.64 3.46 8.61
CA ARG A 96 17.50 2.39 9.15
C ARG A 96 18.85 2.34 8.44
N TYR A 97 18.85 2.42 7.12
CA TYR A 97 20.08 2.48 6.32
C TYR A 97 20.98 3.64 6.78
N THR A 98 20.42 4.85 6.91
CA THR A 98 21.18 6.03 7.31
C THR A 98 21.77 5.86 8.72
N GLY A 99 21.01 5.28 9.66
CA GLY A 99 21.48 5.03 11.03
C GLY A 99 22.57 3.95 11.13
N VAL A 100 22.52 2.91 10.29
CA VAL A 100 23.49 1.80 10.30
C VAL A 100 24.76 2.17 9.53
N VAL A 101 24.61 2.73 8.32
CA VAL A 101 25.74 2.94 7.40
C VAL A 101 26.41 4.29 7.63
N HIS A 102 25.66 5.33 7.99
CA HIS A 102 26.14 6.71 8.14
C HIS A 102 25.80 7.34 9.51
N PRO A 103 26.25 6.76 10.64
CA PRO A 103 25.82 7.16 11.98
C PRO A 103 26.07 8.63 12.31
N LEU A 104 27.19 9.22 11.87
CA LEU A 104 27.50 10.64 12.11
C LEU A 104 26.60 11.60 11.29
N LYS A 105 26.29 11.26 10.03
CA LYS A 105 25.33 12.03 9.20
C LYS A 105 23.88 11.88 9.69
N SER A 106 23.63 10.83 10.47
CA SER A 106 22.30 10.51 10.99
C SER A 106 21.82 11.50 12.08
N LEU A 107 22.74 12.12 12.83
CA LEU A 107 22.44 13.08 13.91
C LEU A 107 21.63 14.31 13.43
N GLY A 108 21.86 14.77 12.20
CA GLY A 108 21.12 15.87 11.59
C GLY A 108 19.86 15.44 10.82
N ARG A 109 19.95 14.34 10.04
CA ARG A 109 18.89 13.88 9.13
C ARG A 109 17.76 13.15 9.85
N LEU A 110 18.06 12.42 10.93
CA LEU A 110 17.10 11.66 11.72
C LEU A 110 16.42 12.51 12.82
N LYS A 111 16.29 13.82 12.62
CA LYS A 111 15.53 14.70 13.54
C LYS A 111 14.03 14.46 13.36
N LYS A 112 13.28 14.40 14.48
CA LYS A 112 11.82 14.20 14.50
C LYS A 112 11.08 15.17 13.56
N LYS A 113 11.50 16.44 13.51
CA LYS A 113 10.91 17.47 12.63
C LYS A 113 10.94 17.06 11.15
N ASN A 114 12.06 16.47 10.70
CA ASN A 114 12.19 16.00 9.33
C ASN A 114 11.24 14.84 9.04
N SER A 115 11.07 13.92 9.99
CA SER A 115 10.13 12.80 9.82
C SER A 115 8.68 13.23 9.77
N ILE A 116 8.29 14.26 10.53
CA ILE A 116 6.95 14.86 10.43
C ILE A 116 6.75 15.47 9.04
N TYR A 117 7.70 16.30 8.59
CA TYR A 117 7.66 16.91 7.26
C TYR A 117 7.57 15.87 6.13
N ILE A 118 8.42 14.83 6.19
CA ILE A 118 8.43 13.73 5.20
C ILE A 118 7.09 12.98 5.24
N SER A 119 6.55 12.67 6.43
CA SER A 119 5.25 12.01 6.53
C SER A 119 4.12 12.84 5.93
N THR A 120 4.09 14.15 6.16
CA THR A 120 3.11 15.06 5.55
C THR A 120 3.23 15.06 4.03
N LEU A 121 4.47 15.09 3.51
CA LEU A 121 4.72 15.02 2.07
C LEU A 121 4.27 13.68 1.47
N VAL A 122 4.53 12.55 2.16
CA VAL A 122 4.07 11.23 1.73
C VAL A 122 2.55 11.20 1.62
N TRP A 123 1.83 11.69 2.63
CA TRP A 123 0.36 11.78 2.57
C TRP A 123 -0.12 12.63 1.41
N PHE A 124 0.47 13.80 1.19
CA PHE A 124 0.11 14.68 0.07
C PHE A 124 0.34 13.99 -1.27
N ILE A 125 1.51 13.39 -1.49
CA ILE A 125 1.85 12.68 -2.72
C ILE A 125 0.88 11.52 -2.97
N VAL A 126 0.58 10.73 -1.95
CA VAL A 126 -0.33 9.58 -2.08
C VAL A 126 -1.76 10.04 -2.35
N ILE A 127 -2.28 10.99 -1.58
CA ILE A 127 -3.65 11.48 -1.78
C ILE A 127 -3.80 12.11 -3.17
N ALA A 128 -2.87 12.97 -3.57
CA ALA A 128 -2.90 13.62 -4.88
C ALA A 128 -2.75 12.59 -6.01
N GLY A 129 -1.76 11.70 -5.92
CA GLY A 129 -1.48 10.69 -6.94
C GLY A 129 -2.59 9.64 -7.09
N ILE A 130 -3.32 9.34 -6.01
CA ILE A 130 -4.41 8.37 -5.99
C ILE A 130 -5.78 8.99 -6.23
N SER A 131 -5.91 10.32 -6.18
CA SER A 131 -7.17 11.03 -6.47
C SER A 131 -7.84 10.65 -7.80
N PRO A 132 -7.12 10.30 -8.90
CA PRO A 132 -7.78 9.84 -10.14
C PRO A 132 -8.63 8.58 -9.96
N ILE A 133 -8.39 7.76 -8.93
CA ILE A 133 -9.27 6.63 -8.57
C ILE A 133 -10.71 7.09 -8.31
N LEU A 134 -10.91 8.28 -7.73
CA LEU A 134 -12.25 8.83 -7.50
C LEU A 134 -12.99 9.15 -8.81
N PHE A 135 -12.26 9.35 -9.91
CA PHE A 135 -12.85 9.50 -11.24
C PHE A 135 -13.11 8.12 -11.88
N PHE A 136 -12.08 7.28 -11.95
CA PHE A 136 -12.14 5.99 -12.68
C PHE A 136 -13.02 4.93 -12.01
N SER A 137 -13.02 4.86 -10.68
CA SER A 137 -13.89 3.93 -9.97
C SER A 137 -15.33 4.42 -10.03
N SER A 138 -16.25 3.52 -10.32
CA SER A 138 -17.67 3.82 -10.41
C SER A 138 -18.48 2.56 -10.14
N THR A 139 -19.75 2.74 -9.85
CA THR A 139 -20.74 1.66 -9.86
C THR A 139 -21.22 1.38 -11.29
N GLY A 140 -21.49 0.11 -11.59
CA GLY A 140 -22.06 -0.30 -12.88
C GLY A 140 -23.12 -1.38 -12.71
N VAL A 141 -24.21 -1.26 -13.47
CA VAL A 141 -25.30 -2.24 -13.44
C VAL A 141 -24.95 -3.41 -14.37
N ARG A 142 -24.97 -4.63 -13.83
CA ARG A 142 -24.79 -5.87 -14.60
C ARG A 142 -26.09 -6.26 -15.31
N LYS A 143 -26.00 -7.17 -16.29
CA LYS A 143 -27.17 -7.73 -17.03
C LYS A 143 -28.25 -8.33 -16.11
N ASN A 144 -27.86 -8.90 -14.97
CA ASN A 144 -28.75 -9.46 -13.97
C ASN A 144 -29.31 -8.41 -12.97
N LYS A 145 -29.20 -7.11 -13.30
CA LYS A 145 -29.64 -5.95 -12.49
C LYS A 145 -28.89 -5.74 -11.16
N THR A 146 -27.84 -6.52 -10.86
CA THR A 146 -27.00 -6.24 -9.68
C THR A 146 -25.99 -5.12 -9.97
N VAL A 147 -25.63 -4.37 -8.94
CA VAL A 147 -24.69 -3.25 -9.02
C VAL A 147 -23.30 -3.73 -8.63
N THR A 148 -22.32 -3.51 -9.49
CA THR A 148 -20.91 -3.79 -9.20
C THR A 148 -20.19 -2.51 -8.84
N CYS A 149 -19.38 -2.55 -7.78
CA CYS A 149 -18.37 -1.53 -7.55
C CYS A 149 -17.09 -1.92 -8.29
N PHE A 150 -16.77 -1.25 -9.40
CA PHE A 150 -15.60 -1.63 -10.21
C PHE A 150 -14.31 -1.46 -9.42
N ASP A 151 -13.47 -2.50 -9.41
CA ASP A 151 -12.10 -2.47 -8.86
C ASP A 151 -11.14 -1.60 -9.67
N THR A 152 -11.51 -1.29 -10.92
CA THR A 152 -10.68 -0.60 -11.91
C THR A 152 -11.47 0.55 -12.54
N SER A 153 -11.92 0.37 -13.77
CA SER A 153 -12.71 1.32 -14.53
C SER A 153 -13.72 0.59 -15.41
N SER A 154 -14.76 1.32 -15.84
CA SER A 154 -15.59 0.91 -16.97
C SER A 154 -14.75 0.76 -18.24
N ASP A 155 -15.33 0.02 -19.18
CA ASP A 155 -14.69 -0.33 -20.45
C ASP A 155 -14.31 0.89 -21.30
N GLU A 156 -15.06 1.98 -21.20
CA GLU A 156 -14.80 3.26 -21.89
C GLU A 156 -13.45 3.89 -21.50
N TYR A 157 -13.11 3.88 -20.22
CA TYR A 157 -11.88 4.52 -19.71
C TYR A 157 -10.77 3.52 -19.39
N LEU A 158 -10.93 2.25 -19.78
CA LEU A 158 -10.01 1.17 -19.39
C LEU A 158 -8.57 1.41 -19.88
N ARG A 159 -8.40 1.94 -21.09
CA ARG A 159 -7.08 2.27 -21.66
C ARG A 159 -6.38 3.38 -20.86
N SER A 160 -7.10 4.45 -20.53
CA SER A 160 -6.57 5.54 -19.70
C SER A 160 -6.24 5.06 -18.30
N TYR A 161 -7.10 4.22 -17.71
CA TYR A 161 -6.85 3.60 -16.40
C TYR A 161 -5.63 2.67 -16.43
N PHE A 162 -5.39 1.93 -17.52
CA PHE A 162 -4.20 1.08 -17.67
C PHE A 162 -2.91 1.89 -17.67
N ILE A 163 -2.86 3.01 -18.43
CA ILE A 163 -1.70 3.91 -18.44
C ILE A 163 -1.47 4.46 -17.03
N TYR A 164 -2.52 4.94 -16.37
CA TYR A 164 -2.46 5.41 -14.99
C TYR A 164 -1.95 4.30 -14.03
N SER A 165 -2.48 3.08 -14.14
CA SER A 165 -2.06 1.92 -13.34
C SER A 165 -0.58 1.59 -13.55
N MET A 166 -0.07 1.70 -14.78
CA MET A 166 1.35 1.51 -15.07
C MET A 166 2.20 2.60 -14.43
N CYS A 167 1.80 3.87 -14.55
CA CYS A 167 2.49 4.97 -13.89
C CYS A 167 2.53 4.76 -12.37
N THR A 168 1.41 4.48 -11.72
CA THR A 168 1.39 4.25 -10.27
C THR A 168 2.13 2.99 -9.86
N THR A 169 2.17 1.94 -10.70
CA THR A 169 2.99 0.74 -10.46
C THR A 169 4.48 1.09 -10.50
N VAL A 170 4.93 1.85 -11.49
CA VAL A 170 6.34 2.22 -11.62
C VAL A 170 6.78 3.15 -10.49
N PHE A 171 6.06 4.26 -10.30
CA PHE A 171 6.43 5.29 -9.33
C PHE A 171 6.07 4.93 -7.88
N GLY A 172 4.93 4.28 -7.68
CA GLY A 172 4.41 3.93 -6.35
C GLY A 172 4.85 2.57 -5.85
N PHE A 173 5.39 1.68 -6.69
CA PHE A 173 5.85 0.35 -6.27
C PHE A 173 7.27 0.02 -6.73
N CYS A 174 7.59 0.04 -8.03
CA CYS A 174 8.89 -0.42 -8.52
C CYS A 174 10.06 0.42 -7.98
N ILE A 175 9.96 1.76 -8.05
CA ILE A 175 11.00 2.66 -7.52
C ILE A 175 11.18 2.45 -6.00
N PRO A 176 10.12 2.52 -5.16
CA PRO A 176 10.21 2.19 -3.73
C PRO A 176 10.82 0.82 -3.45
N PHE A 177 10.44 -0.20 -4.21
CA PHE A 177 10.95 -1.56 -4.04
C PHE A 177 12.46 -1.64 -4.29
N ILE A 178 12.95 -1.08 -5.39
CA ILE A 178 14.38 -1.02 -5.70
C ILE A 178 15.15 -0.26 -4.62
N LEU A 179 14.61 0.86 -4.13
CA LEU A 179 15.21 1.63 -3.04
C LEU A 179 15.31 0.81 -1.75
N ILE A 180 14.26 0.05 -1.39
CA ILE A 180 14.25 -0.84 -0.23
C ILE A 180 15.31 -1.94 -0.38
N LEU A 181 15.36 -2.60 -1.54
CA LEU A 181 16.36 -3.63 -1.84
C LEU A 181 17.79 -3.09 -1.72
N GLY A 182 18.05 -1.91 -2.30
CA GLY A 182 19.34 -1.24 -2.19
C GLY A 182 19.71 -0.89 -0.75
N CYS A 183 18.76 -0.33 0.02
CA CYS A 183 18.96 -0.03 1.45
C CYS A 183 19.32 -1.29 2.24
N TYR A 184 18.59 -2.38 2.03
CA TYR A 184 18.79 -3.63 2.77
C TYR A 184 20.04 -4.38 2.36
N GLY A 185 20.38 -4.41 1.06
CA GLY A 185 21.66 -4.96 0.60
C GLY A 185 22.85 -4.24 1.25
N LEU A 186 22.80 -2.91 1.34
CA LEU A 186 23.84 -2.12 1.99
C LEU A 186 23.85 -2.28 3.52
N ILE A 187 22.68 -2.40 4.16
CA ILE A 187 22.59 -2.71 5.60
C ILE A 187 23.23 -4.07 5.89
N VAL A 188 22.87 -5.11 5.14
CA VAL A 188 23.42 -6.47 5.30
C VAL A 188 24.94 -6.44 5.10
N LYS A 189 25.42 -5.81 4.03
CA LYS A 189 26.87 -5.62 3.80
C LYS A 189 27.54 -4.95 4.99
N ALA A 190 26.98 -3.85 5.50
CA ALA A 190 27.55 -3.14 6.64
C ALA A 190 27.55 -3.97 7.93
N LEU A 191 26.51 -4.79 8.15
CA LEU A 191 26.39 -5.67 9.31
C LEU A 191 27.35 -6.87 9.27
N ILE A 192 27.71 -7.35 8.08
CA ILE A 192 28.70 -8.42 7.90
C ILE A 192 30.12 -7.86 8.08
N TYR A 193 30.40 -6.67 7.54
CA TYR A 193 31.75 -6.11 7.50
C TYR A 193 32.16 -5.36 8.77
N LYS A 194 31.22 -4.71 9.45
CA LYS A 194 31.48 -4.05 10.73
C LYS A 194 31.03 -4.98 11.83
N ASP A 195 31.97 -5.39 12.68
CA ASP A 195 31.65 -6.05 13.94
C ASP A 195 30.95 -5.05 14.87
N MET A 196 29.66 -4.83 14.61
CA MET A 196 28.87 -3.89 15.37
C MET A 196 28.51 -4.56 16.70
N ASN A 197 29.22 -4.18 17.77
CA ASN A 197 28.89 -4.52 19.16
C ASN A 197 27.46 -4.09 19.59
N ASN A 198 26.72 -3.35 18.76
CA ASN A 198 25.31 -3.00 18.96
C ASN A 198 24.34 -4.11 18.51
N ALA A 199 24.33 -5.23 19.24
CA ALA A 199 23.44 -6.37 19.00
C ALA A 199 21.93 -6.01 18.86
N PRO A 200 21.36 -5.05 19.62
CA PRO A 200 19.94 -4.70 19.49
C PRO A 200 19.57 -4.01 18.16
N LEU A 201 20.47 -3.16 17.64
CA LEU A 201 20.25 -2.46 16.36
C LEU A 201 20.34 -3.43 15.18
N ARG A 202 21.31 -4.36 15.25
CA ARG A 202 21.48 -5.45 14.28
C ARG A 202 20.24 -6.33 14.22
N LYS A 203 19.76 -6.82 15.38
CA LYS A 203 18.55 -7.66 15.48
C LYS A 203 17.34 -6.95 14.86
N LYS A 204 17.03 -5.73 15.31
CA LYS A 204 15.88 -4.95 14.77
C LYS A 204 15.96 -4.72 13.27
N SER A 205 17.15 -4.48 12.73
CA SER A 205 17.34 -4.27 11.28
C SER A 205 17.10 -5.56 10.49
N ILE A 206 17.60 -6.71 10.96
CA ILE A 206 17.39 -8.01 10.30
C ILE A 206 15.90 -8.40 10.31
N TYR A 207 15.21 -8.28 11.45
CA TYR A 207 13.78 -8.56 11.51
C TYR A 207 12.98 -7.67 10.55
N LEU A 208 13.32 -6.38 10.48
CA LEU A 208 12.67 -5.47 9.54
C LEU A 208 12.92 -5.88 8.08
N VAL A 209 14.15 -6.26 7.74
CA VAL A 209 14.50 -6.74 6.38
C VAL A 209 13.63 -7.95 6.02
N ILE A 210 13.59 -8.97 6.88
CA ILE A 210 12.82 -10.20 6.65
C ILE A 210 11.34 -9.87 6.47
N ILE A 211 10.74 -9.13 7.42
CA ILE A 211 9.31 -8.77 7.38
C ILE A 211 8.97 -8.03 6.10
N VAL A 212 9.74 -6.99 5.75
CA VAL A 212 9.45 -6.17 4.58
C VAL A 212 9.61 -6.97 3.29
N LEU A 213 10.68 -7.75 3.14
CA LEU A 213 10.87 -8.58 1.94
C LEU A 213 9.74 -9.62 1.78
N THR A 214 9.31 -10.25 2.88
CA THR A 214 8.18 -11.19 2.86
C THR A 214 6.89 -10.48 2.43
N VAL A 215 6.57 -9.30 2.98
CA VAL A 215 5.37 -8.54 2.59
C VAL A 215 5.41 -8.15 1.10
N PHE A 216 6.56 -7.72 0.59
CA PHE A 216 6.70 -7.40 -0.83
C PHE A 216 6.52 -8.63 -1.72
N ALA A 217 7.13 -9.76 -1.35
CA ALA A 217 7.08 -10.99 -2.14
C ALA A 217 5.69 -11.66 -2.14
N VAL A 218 5.00 -11.66 -1.00
CA VAL A 218 3.73 -12.38 -0.83
C VAL A 218 2.52 -11.49 -1.15
N SER A 219 2.62 -10.18 -0.98
CA SER A 219 1.47 -9.26 -1.11
C SER A 219 1.64 -8.26 -2.25
N TYR A 220 2.64 -7.38 -2.19
CA TYR A 220 2.69 -6.24 -3.11
C TYR A 220 3.08 -6.63 -4.54
N LEU A 221 4.08 -7.48 -4.72
CA LEU A 221 4.52 -7.92 -6.05
C LEU A 221 3.44 -8.74 -6.77
N PRO A 222 2.84 -9.79 -6.17
CA PRO A 222 1.77 -10.55 -6.81
C PRO A 222 0.56 -9.67 -7.16
N PHE A 223 0.20 -8.73 -6.28
CA PHE A 223 -0.90 -7.79 -6.53
C PHE A 223 -0.64 -6.93 -7.78
N HIS A 224 0.53 -6.29 -7.88
CA HIS A 224 0.84 -5.43 -9.03
C HIS A 224 0.96 -6.21 -10.34
N VAL A 225 1.56 -7.41 -10.29
CA VAL A 225 1.65 -8.29 -11.47
C VAL A 225 0.26 -8.70 -11.94
N MET A 226 -0.56 -9.24 -11.03
CA MET A 226 -1.89 -9.74 -11.38
C MET A 226 -2.84 -8.61 -11.82
N LYS A 227 -2.80 -7.45 -11.15
CA LYS A 227 -3.60 -6.27 -11.54
C LYS A 227 -3.31 -5.87 -12.99
N ASN A 228 -2.02 -5.71 -13.33
CA ASN A 228 -1.64 -5.25 -14.66
C ASN A 228 -1.84 -6.31 -15.74
N LEU A 229 -1.63 -7.60 -15.43
CA LEU A 229 -1.96 -8.70 -16.34
C LEU A 229 -3.47 -8.79 -16.61
N ASN A 230 -4.31 -8.65 -15.58
CA ASN A 230 -5.75 -8.65 -15.75
C ASN A 230 -6.25 -7.47 -16.59
N LEU A 231 -5.69 -6.26 -16.36
CA LEU A 231 -6.00 -5.09 -17.17
C LEU A 231 -5.58 -5.28 -18.63
N ARG A 232 -4.39 -5.85 -18.86
CA ARG A 232 -3.90 -6.13 -20.21
C ARG A 232 -4.80 -7.11 -20.94
N ALA A 233 -5.15 -8.22 -20.28
CA ALA A 233 -6.07 -9.21 -20.84
C ALA A 233 -7.41 -8.56 -21.22
N ARG A 234 -8.01 -7.74 -20.34
CA ARG A 234 -9.27 -7.04 -20.65
C ARG A 234 -9.16 -6.09 -21.84
N LEU A 235 -8.04 -5.39 -22.00
CA LEU A 235 -7.80 -4.54 -23.17
C LEU A 235 -7.66 -5.36 -24.46
N ASP A 236 -7.01 -6.51 -24.40
CA ASP A 236 -6.86 -7.40 -25.54
C ASP A 236 -8.24 -7.98 -25.97
N PHE A 237 -9.14 -8.28 -25.01
CA PHE A 237 -10.53 -8.68 -25.29
C PHE A 237 -11.38 -7.57 -25.93
N GLN A 238 -11.05 -6.30 -25.73
CA GLN A 238 -11.70 -5.16 -26.40
C GLN A 238 -11.12 -4.85 -27.78
N SER A 239 -10.13 -5.63 -28.25
CA SER A 239 -9.57 -5.42 -29.58
C SER A 239 -10.62 -5.72 -30.66
N PRO A 240 -10.61 -4.98 -31.79
CA PRO A 240 -11.58 -5.19 -32.87
C PRO A 240 -11.63 -6.64 -33.37
N GLU A 241 -10.49 -7.31 -33.40
CA GLU A 241 -10.36 -8.71 -33.84
C GLU A 241 -11.11 -9.68 -32.92
N MET A 242 -11.01 -9.47 -31.59
CA MET A 242 -11.69 -10.31 -30.59
C MET A 242 -13.18 -10.02 -30.50
N CYS A 243 -13.61 -8.77 -30.67
CA CYS A 243 -15.04 -8.43 -30.74
C CYS A 243 -15.71 -9.11 -31.94
N VAL A 244 -15.08 -9.06 -33.11
CA VAL A 244 -15.59 -9.72 -34.33
C VAL A 244 -15.62 -11.24 -34.21
N PHE A 245 -14.67 -11.83 -33.47
CA PHE A 245 -14.70 -13.27 -33.18
C PHE A 245 -15.83 -13.66 -32.24
N ASN A 246 -16.11 -12.84 -31.22
CA ASN A 246 -17.12 -13.14 -30.20
C ASN A 246 -18.57 -12.85 -30.66
N ASP A 247 -18.74 -12.07 -31.73
CA ASP A 247 -20.02 -11.78 -32.38
C ASP A 247 -20.40 -12.80 -33.48
N ARG A 248 -19.53 -13.76 -33.79
CA ARG A 248 -19.81 -14.92 -34.69
C ARG A 248 -20.29 -16.12 -33.89
#